data_AF-A0A6J8EAE2-F1
#
_entry.id   AF-A0A6J8EAE2-F1
#
_cell.length_a   1.000
_cell.length_b   1.000
_cell.length_c   1.000
_cell.angle_alpha   90.00
_cell.angle_beta   90.00
_cell.angle_gamma   90.00
#
_symmetry.space_group_name_H-M   'P 1'
#
loop_
_entity.id
_entity.type
_entity.pdbx_description
1 polymer ?
#
loop_
_entity_poly.entity_id
_entity_poly.type
_entity_poly.pdbx_seq_one_letter_code
_entity_poly.pdbx_strand_id
1 'polypeptide(L)'
;MCLSDPHCCLASYSKGASTCRIDTSERCCVETETLDEWRFIQRNSYHDCTINLKEVAYDKPAEQSSVFSGCSASRAVDGNVNTYMHTNREQSSYWIVDLGKTYQIKRIEIFNRNQGSKTTGERLRDLDIIIGPSHNETLICAHYVGPAQLGVHLFFKCGHVENARYVKLRLTGTNYLHVAEVKVYAVNDSSTKN
;
A
#
# COMPACT_ATOMS: atom_id res chain seq x y z
N MET A 1 -6.59 22.15 -30.18
CA MET A 1 -7.85 21.42 -29.97
C MET A 1 -7.46 20.13 -29.29
N CYS A 2 -7.47 20.11 -27.96
CA CYS A 2 -7.19 18.92 -27.17
C CYS A 2 -8.52 18.44 -26.60
N LEU A 3 -8.82 17.16 -26.83
CA LEU A 3 -10.03 16.50 -26.41
C LEU A 3 -10.09 16.45 -24.89
N SER A 4 -11.32 16.59 -24.39
CA SER A 4 -11.75 16.61 -23.00
C SER A 4 -11.28 15.40 -22.19
N ASP A 5 -10.46 15.64 -21.17
CA ASP A 5 -10.19 14.73 -20.05
C ASP A 5 -10.62 15.45 -18.74
N PRO A 6 -11.49 14.88 -17.89
CA PRO A 6 -12.03 15.56 -16.71
C PRO A 6 -11.05 15.78 -15.54
N HIS A 7 -9.78 15.36 -15.65
CA HIS A 7 -8.82 15.41 -14.53
C HIS A 7 -7.71 16.47 -14.63
N CYS A 8 -7.84 17.46 -15.51
CA CYS A 8 -6.88 18.57 -15.59
C CYS A 8 -7.32 19.79 -14.78
N CYS A 9 -6.47 20.22 -13.84
CA CYS A 9 -6.51 21.57 -13.27
C CYS A 9 -6.73 22.62 -14.37
N LEU A 10 -7.74 23.47 -14.19
CA LEU A 10 -8.06 24.55 -15.11
C LEU A 10 -6.91 25.57 -15.15
N ALA A 11 -6.02 25.46 -16.13
CA ALA A 11 -5.13 26.55 -16.50
C ALA A 11 -5.85 27.45 -17.52
N SER A 12 -6.32 28.63 -17.11
CA SER A 12 -6.83 29.64 -18.05
C SER A 12 -5.65 30.40 -18.66
N TYR A 13 -5.53 30.39 -19.99
CA TYR A 13 -4.54 31.20 -20.72
C TYR A 13 -5.20 32.45 -21.30
N SER A 14 -4.64 33.64 -21.00
CA SER A 14 -4.96 34.86 -21.74
C SER A 14 -3.85 35.14 -22.77
N LYS A 15 -4.24 35.38 -24.01
CA LYS A 15 -3.30 35.60 -25.13
C LYS A 15 -2.56 36.92 -24.90
N GLY A 16 -1.30 36.84 -24.48
CA GLY A 16 -0.44 38.00 -24.20
C GLY A 16 0.20 38.02 -22.80
N ALA A 17 -0.11 37.06 -21.92
CA ALA A 17 0.54 36.94 -20.62
C ALA A 17 1.79 36.04 -20.68
N SER A 18 2.90 36.50 -20.11
CA SER A 18 4.16 35.74 -19.97
C SER A 18 4.19 34.84 -18.73
N THR A 19 3.08 34.74 -17.99
CA THR A 19 2.99 33.94 -16.76
C THR A 19 1.66 33.17 -16.70
N CYS A 20 1.74 31.88 -16.38
CA CYS A 20 0.60 31.04 -16.08
C CYS A 20 0.25 31.21 -14.59
N ARG A 21 -1.00 31.55 -14.27
CA ARG A 21 -1.48 31.57 -12.87
C ARG A 21 -2.04 30.19 -12.54
N ILE A 22 -1.42 29.52 -11.57
CA ILE A 22 -1.96 28.30 -10.96
C ILE A 22 -2.92 28.75 -9.87
N ASP A 23 -4.20 28.41 -10.00
CA ASP A 23 -5.16 28.55 -8.91
C ASP A 23 -4.79 27.53 -7.82
N THR A 24 -4.43 28.03 -6.64
CA THR A 24 -3.98 27.20 -5.51
C THR A 24 -5.14 26.63 -4.70
N SER A 25 -6.38 26.80 -5.16
CA SER A 25 -7.55 26.26 -4.47
C SER A 25 -7.76 24.76 -4.68
N GLU A 26 -7.12 24.13 -5.67
CA GLU A 26 -7.24 22.67 -5.87
C GLU A 26 -5.86 21.99 -6.04
N ARG A 27 -5.62 21.04 -5.13
CA ARG A 27 -4.42 20.22 -5.01
C ARG A 27 -4.20 19.37 -6.28
N CYS A 28 -3.39 19.86 -7.22
CA CYS A 28 -2.87 19.05 -8.31
C CYS A 28 -1.50 18.46 -7.95
N CYS A 29 -1.46 17.16 -7.65
CA CYS A 29 -0.24 16.36 -7.65
C CYS A 29 -0.38 15.32 -8.78
N VAL A 30 0.46 15.40 -9.81
CA VAL A 30 0.53 14.39 -10.87
C VAL A 30 1.73 13.48 -10.54
N GLU A 31 1.53 12.15 -10.50
CA GLU A 31 2.66 11.21 -10.50
C GLU A 31 3.34 11.30 -11.87
N THR A 32 4.52 11.93 -11.95
CA THR A 32 5.37 11.78 -13.12
C THR A 32 6.36 10.65 -12.86
N GLU A 33 6.00 9.44 -13.27
CA GLU A 33 6.98 8.39 -13.56
C GLU A 33 7.72 8.78 -14.85
N THR A 34 8.95 9.27 -14.72
CA THR A 34 10.13 8.90 -15.54
C THR A 34 11.28 9.85 -15.21
N LEU A 35 12.39 9.26 -14.77
CA LEU A 35 13.71 9.91 -14.72
C LEU A 35 14.15 10.17 -16.16
N ASP A 36 14.29 11.44 -16.53
CA ASP A 36 15.53 11.99 -17.09
C ASP A 36 15.33 13.46 -17.48
N GLU A 37 16.34 14.28 -17.16
CA GLU A 37 16.53 15.69 -17.57
C GLU A 37 15.74 16.82 -16.88
N TRP A 38 16.14 17.24 -15.66
CA TRP A 38 15.94 18.64 -15.20
C TRP A 38 17.11 19.19 -14.36
N ARG A 39 18.32 19.16 -14.92
CA ARG A 39 19.39 20.08 -14.46
C ARG A 39 19.07 21.49 -14.93
N PHE A 40 18.21 22.22 -14.20
CA PHE A 40 18.20 23.67 -14.02
C PHE A 40 16.81 24.07 -13.48
N ILE A 41 16.71 24.29 -12.17
CA ILE A 41 15.97 25.36 -11.48
C ILE A 41 16.38 25.24 -10.01
N GLN A 42 17.33 26.08 -9.59
CA GLN A 42 17.74 26.23 -8.20
C GLN A 42 16.95 27.38 -7.57
N ARG A 43 16.42 27.12 -6.36
CA ARG A 43 16.10 28.07 -5.27
C ARG A 43 14.98 29.08 -5.50
N ASN A 44 13.75 28.66 -5.24
CA ASN A 44 12.91 29.17 -4.13
C ASN A 44 11.52 28.55 -4.24
N SER A 45 10.98 28.02 -3.13
CA SER A 45 9.58 27.61 -2.98
C SER A 45 9.04 26.50 -3.90
N TYR A 46 9.78 25.40 -4.06
CA TYR A 46 9.12 24.13 -4.38
C TYR A 46 8.53 23.62 -3.06
N HIS A 47 7.22 23.79 -2.85
CA HIS A 47 6.53 22.92 -1.91
C HIS A 47 6.68 21.51 -2.47
N ASP A 48 7.63 20.77 -1.90
CA ASP A 48 7.84 19.37 -2.15
C ASP A 48 6.50 18.65 -1.97
N CYS A 49 5.85 18.30 -3.08
CA CYS A 49 4.65 17.47 -3.09
C CYS A 49 5.01 16.00 -2.80
N THR A 50 6.05 15.73 -2.02
CA THR A 50 6.18 14.47 -1.31
C THR A 50 4.96 14.32 -0.41
N ILE A 51 4.07 13.40 -0.79
CA ILE A 51 3.08 12.87 0.13
C ILE A 51 3.88 12.22 1.26
N ASN A 52 3.89 12.84 2.43
CA ASN A 52 4.53 12.27 3.60
C ASN A 52 3.75 11.01 3.99
N LEU A 53 4.35 9.85 3.76
CA LEU A 53 3.76 8.56 4.09
C LEU A 53 4.33 8.07 5.40
N LYS A 54 3.43 7.71 6.32
CA LYS A 54 3.77 7.07 7.58
C LYS A 54 3.41 5.59 7.50
N GLU A 55 4.31 4.75 7.97
CA GLU A 55 4.01 3.35 8.27
C GLU A 55 3.05 3.30 9.48
N VAL A 56 1.92 2.61 9.33
CA VAL A 56 0.84 2.57 10.33
C VAL A 56 0.47 1.17 10.82
N ALA A 57 1.03 0.10 10.26
CA ALA A 57 0.78 -1.28 10.68
C ALA A 57 1.78 -1.81 11.72
N TYR A 58 2.94 -1.17 11.89
CA TYR A 58 3.95 -1.59 12.86
C TYR A 58 3.36 -1.71 14.28
N ASP A 59 3.63 -2.86 14.90
CA ASP A 59 3.19 -3.23 16.25
C ASP A 59 1.68 -3.06 16.46
N LYS A 60 0.89 -3.30 15.41
CA LYS A 60 -0.57 -3.29 15.50
C LYS A 60 -1.14 -4.68 15.81
N PRO A 61 -2.31 -4.75 16.48
CA PRO A 61 -3.01 -6.01 16.67
C PRO A 61 -3.27 -6.70 15.32
N ALA A 62 -2.89 -7.96 15.22
CA ALA A 62 -3.07 -8.77 14.04
C ALA A 62 -3.60 -10.15 14.40
N GLU A 63 -4.40 -10.71 13.50
CA GLU A 63 -5.03 -12.02 13.62
C GLU A 63 -4.82 -12.83 12.34
N GLN A 64 -4.92 -14.15 12.44
CA GLN A 64 -4.83 -15.05 11.29
C GLN A 64 -5.78 -16.23 11.45
N SER A 65 -6.18 -16.85 10.33
CA SER A 65 -7.19 -17.91 10.30
C SER A 65 -6.86 -19.11 11.19
N SER A 66 -5.58 -19.47 11.27
CA SER A 66 -5.08 -20.53 12.16
C SER A 66 -3.58 -20.35 12.40
N VAL A 67 -3.02 -20.95 13.44
CA VAL A 67 -1.58 -20.84 13.77
C VAL A 67 -0.86 -22.16 13.54
N PHE A 68 0.18 -22.14 12.71
CA PHE A 68 1.07 -23.28 12.48
C PHE A 68 2.43 -23.05 13.14
N SER A 69 2.91 -24.06 13.87
CA SER A 69 4.24 -24.05 14.51
C SER A 69 4.54 -22.85 15.41
N GLY A 70 3.51 -22.24 16.02
CA GLY A 70 3.67 -21.06 16.89
C GLY A 70 4.03 -19.76 16.17
N CYS A 71 3.93 -19.72 14.83
CA CYS A 71 4.17 -18.52 14.03
C CYS A 71 2.95 -17.61 14.03
N SER A 72 2.84 -16.76 15.07
CA SER A 72 1.71 -15.86 15.30
C SER A 72 1.58 -14.73 14.28
N ALA A 73 0.38 -14.17 14.19
CA ALA A 73 0.03 -13.10 13.25
C ALA A 73 0.84 -11.81 13.47
N SER A 74 1.21 -11.53 14.71
CA SER A 74 2.01 -10.36 15.09
C SER A 74 3.39 -10.31 14.42
N ARG A 75 3.93 -11.46 13.99
CA ARG A 75 5.23 -11.52 13.30
C ARG A 75 5.23 -10.83 11.94
N ALA A 76 4.06 -10.57 11.36
CA ALA A 76 3.97 -9.86 10.09
C ALA A 76 3.96 -8.33 10.26
N VAL A 77 4.04 -7.81 11.49
CA VAL A 77 4.03 -6.38 11.80
C VAL A 77 5.05 -6.05 12.90
N ASP A 78 6.09 -6.87 13.05
CA ASP A 78 7.08 -6.75 14.12
C ASP A 78 8.35 -5.98 13.67
N GLY A 79 8.43 -5.58 12.40
CA GLY A 79 9.58 -4.88 11.82
C GLY A 79 10.73 -5.79 11.40
N ASN A 80 10.57 -7.12 11.46
CA ASN A 80 11.63 -8.09 11.22
C ASN A 80 11.31 -9.04 10.06
N VAL A 81 11.87 -8.76 8.89
CA VAL A 81 11.69 -9.60 7.69
C VAL A 81 12.29 -11.02 7.79
N ASN A 82 12.93 -11.38 8.91
CA ASN A 82 13.45 -12.73 9.17
C ASN A 82 12.51 -13.58 10.05
N THR A 83 11.50 -12.99 10.67
CA THR A 83 10.36 -13.71 11.25
C THR A 83 9.26 -13.82 10.19
N TYR A 84 8.27 -14.67 10.45
CA TYR A 84 7.08 -14.78 9.59
C TYR A 84 5.92 -15.35 10.39
N MET A 85 4.71 -14.92 10.02
CA MET A 85 3.47 -15.58 10.43
C MET A 85 3.21 -16.81 9.56
N HIS A 86 2.46 -17.79 10.06
CA HIS A 86 2.18 -19.01 9.29
C HIS A 86 0.84 -19.64 9.68
N THR A 87 -0.05 -19.84 8.72
CA THR A 87 -1.32 -20.55 8.91
C THR A 87 -1.17 -22.05 8.70
N ASN A 88 -2.17 -22.85 9.07
CA ASN A 88 -2.30 -24.20 8.53
C ASN A 88 -2.66 -24.16 7.04
N ARG A 89 -2.63 -25.33 6.38
CA ARG A 89 -3.16 -25.47 5.02
C ARG A 89 -4.66 -25.60 5.09
N GLU A 90 -5.35 -24.53 4.72
CA GLU A 90 -6.80 -24.45 4.75
C GLU A 90 -7.31 -23.64 3.56
N GLN A 91 -8.62 -23.75 3.29
CA GLN A 91 -9.28 -22.95 2.27
C GLN A 91 -9.39 -21.50 2.77
N SER A 92 -8.98 -20.57 1.91
CA SER A 92 -9.07 -19.13 2.21
C SER A 92 -8.34 -18.69 3.47
N SER A 93 -7.16 -19.27 3.72
CA SER A 93 -6.21 -18.81 4.75
C SER A 93 -6.04 -17.30 4.69
N TYR A 94 -6.12 -16.64 5.85
CA TYR A 94 -6.04 -15.18 5.92
C TYR A 94 -5.19 -14.69 7.08
N TRP A 95 -4.74 -13.46 6.92
CA TRP A 95 -4.17 -12.61 7.96
C TRP A 95 -4.78 -11.22 7.86
N ILE A 96 -5.00 -10.57 9.00
CA ILE A 96 -5.61 -9.25 9.07
C ILE A 96 -4.93 -8.44 10.17
N VAL A 97 -4.73 -7.14 9.91
CA VAL A 97 -4.28 -6.17 10.91
C VAL A 97 -5.36 -5.13 11.18
N ASP A 98 -5.56 -4.81 12.46
CA ASP A 98 -6.33 -3.65 12.91
C ASP A 98 -5.39 -2.46 13.12
N LEU A 99 -5.47 -1.46 12.25
CA LEU A 99 -4.64 -0.25 12.34
C LEU A 99 -4.99 0.64 13.56
N GLY A 100 -6.07 0.32 14.29
CA GLY A 100 -6.54 1.00 15.50
C GLY A 100 -7.42 2.22 15.22
N LYS A 101 -7.31 2.81 14.02
CA LYS A 101 -8.19 3.86 13.51
C LYS A 101 -8.22 3.83 11.98
N THR A 102 -9.11 4.61 11.39
CA THR A 102 -9.18 4.77 9.93
C THR A 102 -8.02 5.61 9.43
N TYR A 103 -7.38 5.13 8.36
CA TYR A 103 -6.31 5.78 7.65
C TYR A 103 -6.62 5.88 6.17
N GLN A 104 -6.10 6.93 5.54
CA GLN A 104 -6.06 7.04 4.10
C GLN A 104 -4.88 6.22 3.56
N ILE A 105 -5.11 4.96 3.22
CA ILE A 105 -4.07 4.03 2.77
C ILE A 105 -3.62 4.42 1.36
N LYS A 106 -2.30 4.44 1.14
CA LYS A 106 -1.69 4.75 -0.15
C LYS A 106 -0.88 3.59 -0.72
N ARG A 107 -0.27 2.78 0.15
CA ARG A 107 0.62 1.71 -0.28
C ARG A 107 0.66 0.60 0.74
N ILE A 108 0.64 -0.63 0.25
CA ILE A 108 0.84 -1.84 1.05
C ILE A 108 2.06 -2.54 0.49
N GLU A 109 2.99 -2.89 1.37
CA GLU A 109 4.14 -3.72 1.05
C GLU A 109 3.98 -5.09 1.71
N ILE A 110 4.32 -6.14 0.98
CA ILE A 110 4.30 -7.52 1.48
C ILE A 110 5.67 -8.13 1.24
N PHE A 111 6.31 -8.58 2.32
CA PHE A 111 7.55 -9.35 2.27
C PHE A 111 7.18 -10.83 2.39
N ASN A 112 7.49 -11.61 1.35
CA ASN A 112 7.30 -13.04 1.40
C ASN A 112 8.35 -13.69 2.33
N ARG A 113 8.06 -14.90 2.81
CA ARG A 113 8.99 -15.68 3.62
C ARG A 113 10.33 -15.84 2.89
N ASN A 114 11.44 -15.52 3.56
CA ASN A 114 12.79 -15.49 2.99
C ASN A 114 13.62 -16.76 3.27
N GLN A 115 13.07 -17.74 4.00
CA GLN A 115 13.74 -18.99 4.37
C GLN A 115 12.98 -20.21 3.83
N GLY A 116 13.72 -21.24 3.43
CA GLY A 116 13.17 -22.51 2.94
C GLY A 116 13.53 -22.77 1.49
N SER A 117 12.62 -23.41 0.76
CA SER A 117 12.79 -23.80 -0.65
C SER A 117 12.02 -22.87 -1.60
N LYS A 118 12.29 -22.97 -2.91
CA LYS A 118 11.47 -22.35 -3.96
C LYS A 118 9.97 -22.61 -3.78
N THR A 119 9.60 -23.87 -3.52
CA THR A 119 8.20 -24.28 -3.29
C THR A 119 7.57 -23.67 -2.03
N THR A 120 8.39 -23.18 -1.09
CA THR A 120 7.90 -22.40 0.05
C THR A 120 7.48 -21.02 -0.43
N GLY A 121 8.34 -20.32 -1.18
CA GLY A 121 8.03 -18.99 -1.73
C GLY A 121 6.77 -18.99 -2.60
N GLU A 122 6.60 -20.02 -3.44
CA GLU A 122 5.48 -20.15 -4.40
C GLU A 122 4.10 -20.33 -3.75
N ARG A 123 4.04 -20.58 -2.42
CA ARG A 123 2.77 -20.68 -1.70
C ARG A 123 2.01 -19.37 -1.63
N LEU A 124 2.71 -18.23 -1.69
CA LEU A 124 2.08 -16.92 -1.81
C LEU A 124 1.70 -16.70 -3.27
N ARG A 125 0.42 -16.94 -3.57
CA ARG A 125 -0.20 -16.86 -4.90
C ARG A 125 -1.70 -16.70 -4.74
N ASP A 126 -2.37 -16.24 -5.79
CA ASP A 126 -3.83 -16.08 -5.83
C ASP A 126 -4.36 -15.36 -4.57
N LEU A 127 -3.73 -14.23 -4.25
CA LEU A 127 -3.90 -13.47 -3.00
C LEU A 127 -4.76 -12.23 -3.23
N ASP A 128 -5.87 -12.14 -2.50
CA ASP A 128 -6.66 -10.92 -2.37
C ASP A 128 -6.07 -10.02 -1.26
N ILE A 129 -5.94 -8.74 -1.58
CA ILE A 129 -5.65 -7.67 -0.64
C ILE A 129 -6.94 -6.88 -0.46
N ILE A 130 -7.53 -6.98 0.73
CA ILE A 130 -8.82 -6.41 1.08
C ILE A 130 -8.59 -5.34 2.12
N ILE A 131 -9.20 -4.17 1.94
CA ILE A 131 -9.10 -3.07 2.91
C ILE A 131 -10.46 -2.45 3.14
N GLY A 132 -10.69 -1.95 4.35
CA GLY A 132 -11.87 -1.13 4.62
C GLY A 132 -12.12 -0.85 6.11
N PRO A 133 -13.31 -0.35 6.45
CA PRO A 133 -13.62 0.13 7.78
C PRO A 133 -13.90 -0.99 8.80
N SER A 134 -14.15 -2.22 8.35
CA SER A 134 -14.55 -3.34 9.20
C SER A 134 -13.75 -4.61 8.94
N HIS A 135 -13.73 -5.50 9.92
CA HIS A 135 -13.06 -6.80 9.85
C HIS A 135 -13.65 -7.74 8.76
N ASN A 136 -14.94 -7.55 8.42
CA ASN A 136 -15.69 -8.39 7.49
C ASN A 136 -15.78 -7.79 6.08
N GLU A 137 -14.91 -6.83 5.78
CA GLU A 137 -14.87 -6.20 4.47
C GLU A 137 -14.62 -7.22 3.35
N THR A 138 -15.17 -6.93 2.17
CA THR A 138 -15.04 -7.78 0.98
C THR A 138 -14.48 -7.02 -0.22
N LEU A 139 -14.37 -5.69 -0.16
CA LEU A 139 -13.80 -4.88 -1.22
C LEU A 139 -12.30 -5.20 -1.43
N ILE A 140 -12.00 -5.75 -2.60
CA ILE A 140 -10.63 -6.08 -3.01
C ILE A 140 -9.94 -4.81 -3.52
N CYS A 141 -8.89 -4.37 -2.83
CA CYS A 141 -8.02 -3.28 -3.29
C CYS A 141 -7.11 -3.75 -4.43
N ALA A 142 -6.54 -4.95 -4.31
CA ALA A 142 -5.66 -5.53 -5.32
C ALA A 142 -5.71 -7.07 -5.26
N HIS A 143 -5.45 -7.71 -6.39
CA HIS A 143 -5.32 -9.16 -6.49
C HIS A 143 -3.95 -9.51 -7.08
N TYR A 144 -3.25 -10.45 -6.44
CA TYR A 144 -1.95 -10.95 -6.87
C TYR A 144 -2.06 -12.41 -7.31
N VAL A 145 -1.89 -12.66 -8.61
CA VAL A 145 -1.97 -14.01 -9.19
C VAL A 145 -0.81 -14.90 -8.74
N GLY A 146 0.41 -14.35 -8.68
CA GLY A 146 1.60 -15.11 -8.33
C GLY A 146 2.03 -16.15 -9.37
N PRO A 147 2.83 -17.16 -8.99
CA PRO A 147 3.41 -17.35 -7.65
C PRO A 147 4.55 -16.39 -7.33
N ALA A 148 4.70 -16.04 -6.06
CA ALA A 148 5.82 -15.25 -5.56
C ALA A 148 7.11 -16.07 -5.46
N GLN A 149 8.25 -15.38 -5.50
CA GLN A 149 9.55 -15.96 -5.20
C GLN A 149 9.82 -15.95 -3.69
N LEU A 150 10.75 -16.79 -3.23
CA LEU A 150 11.21 -16.77 -1.85
C LEU A 150 11.84 -15.40 -1.53
N GLY A 151 11.45 -14.78 -0.41
CA GLY A 151 11.98 -13.49 0.04
C GLY A 151 11.62 -12.29 -0.83
N VAL A 152 10.72 -12.43 -1.81
CA VAL A 152 10.33 -11.31 -2.66
C VAL A 152 9.63 -10.21 -1.86
N HIS A 153 9.87 -8.97 -2.26
CA HIS A 153 9.19 -7.78 -1.76
C HIS A 153 8.19 -7.31 -2.81
N LEU A 154 6.91 -7.31 -2.46
CA LEU A 154 5.81 -6.90 -3.34
C LEU A 154 5.24 -5.57 -2.88
N PHE A 155 4.80 -4.76 -3.85
CA PHE A 155 4.23 -3.45 -3.64
C PHE A 155 2.85 -3.37 -4.29
N PHE A 156 1.87 -2.85 -3.54
CA PHE A 156 0.50 -2.69 -4.00
C PHE A 156 0.03 -1.26 -3.73
N LYS A 157 -0.51 -0.63 -4.77
CA LYS A 157 -1.27 0.62 -4.68
C LYS A 157 -2.75 0.26 -4.79
N CYS A 158 -3.58 0.87 -3.95
CA CYS A 158 -5.03 0.82 -4.15
C CYS A 158 -5.39 1.94 -5.13
N GLY A 159 -6.10 1.62 -6.21
CA GLY A 159 -6.41 2.57 -7.31
C GLY A 159 -7.33 3.74 -6.94
N HIS A 160 -7.73 3.81 -5.67
CA HIS A 160 -8.60 4.82 -5.10
C HIS A 160 -8.12 5.15 -3.68
N VAL A 161 -8.48 6.33 -3.20
CA VAL A 161 -8.03 6.85 -1.91
C VAL A 161 -8.90 6.24 -0.81
N GLU A 162 -8.43 5.13 -0.26
CA GLU A 162 -9.25 4.33 0.64
C GLU A 162 -9.06 4.67 2.11
N ASN A 163 -10.17 5.06 2.74
CA ASN A 163 -10.30 5.17 4.18
C ASN A 163 -10.52 3.77 4.76
N ALA A 164 -9.48 3.20 5.36
CA ALA A 164 -9.52 1.85 5.91
C ALA A 164 -8.90 1.79 7.30
N ARG A 165 -9.49 0.95 8.16
CA ARG A 165 -8.95 0.58 9.47
C ARG A 165 -8.33 -0.82 9.43
N TYR A 166 -8.82 -1.69 8.55
CA TYR A 166 -8.35 -3.06 8.45
C TYR A 166 -7.67 -3.30 7.10
N VAL A 167 -6.57 -4.05 7.13
CA VAL A 167 -5.91 -4.58 5.94
C VAL A 167 -5.83 -6.10 6.08
N LYS A 168 -6.36 -6.81 5.09
CA LYS A 168 -6.48 -8.26 5.08
C LYS A 168 -5.83 -8.86 3.85
N LEU A 169 -5.02 -9.88 4.09
CA LEU A 169 -4.44 -10.76 3.09
C LEU A 169 -5.23 -12.06 3.11
N ARG A 170 -5.80 -12.47 1.99
CA ARG A 170 -6.60 -13.71 1.91
C ARG A 170 -6.27 -14.48 0.65
N LEU A 171 -5.88 -15.74 0.79
CA LEU A 171 -5.76 -16.62 -0.37
C LEU A 171 -7.14 -16.96 -0.94
N THR A 172 -7.28 -17.06 -2.26
CA THR A 172 -8.54 -17.50 -2.87
C THR A 172 -8.68 -19.03 -2.88
N GLY A 173 -7.56 -19.77 -2.84
CA GLY A 173 -7.51 -21.23 -2.85
C GLY A 173 -7.20 -21.87 -1.48
N THR A 174 -6.88 -23.17 -1.53
CA THR A 174 -6.43 -23.95 -0.36
C THR A 174 -4.90 -24.00 -0.32
N ASN A 175 -4.28 -23.25 0.58
CA ASN A 175 -2.84 -23.30 0.82
C ASN A 175 -2.46 -22.77 2.21
N TYR A 176 -1.19 -22.88 2.57
CA TYR A 176 -0.60 -22.15 3.68
C TYR A 176 -0.42 -20.68 3.30
N LEU A 177 -0.84 -19.75 4.17
CA LEU A 177 -0.42 -18.36 4.09
C LEU A 177 0.74 -18.14 5.06
N HIS A 178 1.84 -17.59 4.54
CA HIS A 178 2.96 -17.13 5.34
C HIS A 178 3.55 -15.86 4.72
N VAL A 179 3.69 -14.82 5.52
CA VAL A 179 4.35 -13.58 5.12
C VAL A 179 5.32 -13.19 6.22
N ALA A 180 6.46 -12.66 5.80
CA ALA A 180 7.50 -12.19 6.70
C ALA A 180 7.09 -10.87 7.34
N GLU A 181 6.61 -9.93 6.54
CA GLU A 181 6.26 -8.59 7.01
C GLU A 181 5.19 -7.98 6.08
N VAL A 182 4.29 -7.20 6.64
CA VAL A 182 3.29 -6.40 5.93
C VAL A 182 3.39 -4.97 6.45
N LYS A 183 3.74 -4.05 5.56
CA LYS A 183 3.80 -2.63 5.90
C LYS A 183 2.66 -1.90 5.23
N VAL A 184 1.99 -1.04 6.00
CA VAL A 184 0.89 -0.23 5.49
C VAL A 184 1.28 1.23 5.61
N TYR A 185 1.27 1.93 4.48
CA TYR A 185 1.63 3.33 4.40
C TYR A 185 0.40 4.18 4.12
N ALA A 186 0.20 5.19 4.96
CA ALA A 186 -0.91 6.12 4.89
C ALA A 186 -0.41 7.58 4.91
N VAL A 187 -1.27 8.51 4.49
CA VAL A 187 -0.97 9.95 4.56
C VAL A 187 -0.71 10.36 6.00
N ASN A 188 0.42 11.02 6.22
CA ASN A 188 0.81 11.57 7.51
C ASN A 188 0.26 12.99 7.63
N ASP A 189 -0.88 13.15 8.30
CA ASP A 189 -1.53 14.45 8.56
C ASP A 189 -0.79 15.35 9.56
N SER A 190 0.53 15.19 9.74
CA SER A 190 1.35 16.02 10.64
C SER A 190 1.48 17.49 10.19
N SER A 191 0.71 17.95 9.20
CA SER A 191 0.67 19.33 8.72
C SER A 191 -0.53 20.15 9.24
N THR A 192 -1.27 19.70 10.25
CA THR A 192 -2.22 20.57 10.97
C THR A 192 -2.18 20.36 12.49
N LYS A 193 -1.39 21.22 13.17
CA LYS A 193 -1.71 21.92 14.43
C LYS A 193 -0.41 22.42 15.09
N ASN A 194 -0.09 23.68 14.84
CA ASN A 194 0.07 24.73 15.85
C ASN A 194 0.29 26.08 15.15
#